data_AF-A0AAN9A2X6-F1
#
_entry.id   AF-A0AAN9A2X6-F1
#
_cell.length_a   1.000
_cell.length_b   1.000
_cell.length_c   1.000
_cell.angle_alpha   90.00
_cell.angle_beta   90.00
_cell.angle_gamma   90.00
#
_symmetry.space_group_name_H-M   'P 1'
#
loop_
_entity.id
_entity.type
_entity.pdbx_description
1 polymer ?
#
loop_
_entity_poly.entity_id
_entity_poly.type
_entity_poly.pdbx_seq_one_letter_code
_entity_poly.pdbx_strand_id
1 'polypeptide(L)'
;MEGNGSDAGAASTTAKEIGDSFILNGTKAWITNGPDADAAVVFATTDKSMKHRGISAFVLPKPIEGLSLGKKEDKLGIRASGTCNLIFEDCEIPKANLIGAPGMGFKIAMMTLDAGRIGIAGQALGIAQAAFDCAIDYASKRMAFDAPIIKMQTIQTPIAARGQSAHSESRHHWTAYRARVCKSGVNPCRGQNLRPSKTPPPKGAGRLMFGNYRNGSSEEQ
;
A
#
# COMPACT_ATOMS: atom_id res chain seq x y z
N MET A 1 0.36 -21.77 -14.30
CA MET A 1 1.68 -21.11 -14.43
C MET A 1 1.62 -19.77 -13.71
N GLU A 2 1.86 -19.77 -12.39
CA GLU A 2 1.97 -18.55 -11.58
C GLU A 2 3.43 -18.45 -11.13
N GLY A 3 4.22 -17.60 -11.78
CA GLY A 3 5.68 -17.56 -11.61
C GLY A 3 6.32 -16.18 -11.47
N ASN A 4 5.51 -15.10 -11.40
CA ASN A 4 5.99 -13.73 -11.60
C ASN A 4 5.75 -12.83 -10.37
N GLY A 5 5.98 -13.35 -9.16
CA GLY A 5 5.84 -12.59 -7.92
C GLY A 5 7.03 -11.67 -7.66
N SER A 6 8.16 -12.25 -7.26
CA SER A 6 9.41 -11.51 -7.04
C SER A 6 10.03 -11.02 -8.34
N ASP A 7 9.94 -11.80 -9.42
CA ASP A 7 10.33 -11.39 -10.76
C ASP A 7 9.14 -10.77 -11.51
N ALA A 8 8.85 -9.52 -11.18
CA ALA A 8 7.80 -8.75 -11.84
C ALA A 8 8.10 -8.47 -13.33
N GLY A 9 9.34 -8.66 -13.79
CA GLY A 9 9.77 -8.45 -15.17
C GLY A 9 9.41 -9.61 -16.11
N ALA A 10 9.10 -10.79 -15.57
CA ALA A 10 8.77 -12.00 -16.32
C ALA A 10 7.25 -12.15 -16.61
N ALA A 11 6.49 -11.04 -16.62
CA ALA A 11 5.04 -11.05 -16.77
C ALA A 11 4.56 -11.89 -17.98
N SER A 12 3.72 -12.89 -17.69
CA SER A 12 3.17 -13.84 -18.67
C SER A 12 1.96 -13.30 -19.42
N THR A 13 1.21 -12.37 -18.83
CA THR A 13 0.07 -11.69 -19.48
C THR A 13 0.57 -10.91 -20.70
N THR A 14 -0.06 -11.14 -21.85
CA THR A 14 0.30 -10.49 -23.12
C THR A 14 -0.79 -9.53 -23.56
N ALA A 15 -0.39 -8.47 -24.26
CA ALA A 15 -1.30 -7.55 -24.95
C ALA A 15 -0.87 -7.46 -26.42
N LYS A 16 -1.70 -7.96 -27.34
CA LYS A 16 -1.41 -7.93 -28.78
C LYS A 16 -2.17 -6.79 -29.44
N GLU A 17 -1.46 -5.93 -30.15
CA GLU A 17 -2.07 -4.82 -30.89
C GLU A 17 -2.87 -5.34 -32.10
N ILE A 18 -4.11 -4.86 -32.24
CA ILE A 18 -5.01 -5.15 -33.37
C ILE A 18 -5.74 -3.85 -33.73
N GLY A 19 -5.37 -3.23 -34.85
CA GLY A 19 -5.98 -1.98 -35.30
C GLY A 19 -5.84 -0.87 -34.26
N ASP A 20 -6.97 -0.39 -33.73
CA ASP A 20 -7.04 0.66 -32.69
C ASP A 20 -7.20 0.13 -31.25
N SER A 21 -7.06 -1.19 -31.07
CA SER A 21 -7.24 -1.88 -29.79
C SER A 21 -6.06 -2.80 -29.47
N PHE A 22 -6.03 -3.30 -28.24
CA PHE A 22 -5.18 -4.39 -27.77
C PHE A 22 -6.05 -5.56 -27.31
N ILE A 23 -5.63 -6.78 -27.62
CA ILE A 23 -6.24 -8.00 -27.06
C ILE A 23 -5.35 -8.52 -25.92
N LEU A 24 -5.91 -8.56 -24.71
CA LEU A 24 -5.23 -9.03 -23.51
C LEU A 24 -5.57 -10.49 -23.22
N ASN A 25 -4.52 -11.27 -22.92
CA ASN A 25 -4.63 -12.67 -22.57
C ASN A 25 -3.70 -13.03 -21.41
N GLY A 26 -4.23 -13.80 -20.46
CA GLY A 26 -3.47 -14.39 -19.35
C GLY A 26 -4.14 -14.21 -18.00
N THR A 27 -3.41 -14.54 -16.94
CA THR A 27 -3.95 -14.49 -15.57
C THR A 27 -3.06 -13.63 -14.68
N LYS A 28 -3.69 -12.78 -13.88
CA LYS A 28 -3.04 -12.02 -12.81
C LYS A 28 -3.49 -12.56 -11.47
N ALA A 29 -2.53 -12.98 -10.66
CA ALA A 29 -2.78 -13.48 -9.31
C ALA A 29 -2.61 -12.38 -8.26
N TRP A 30 -3.19 -12.60 -7.08
CA TRP A 30 -3.05 -11.75 -5.89
C TRP A 30 -3.55 -10.31 -6.06
N ILE A 31 -4.63 -10.12 -6.83
CA ILE A 31 -5.16 -8.80 -7.10
C ILE A 31 -6.02 -8.31 -5.93
N THR A 32 -5.44 -7.39 -5.17
CA THR A 32 -6.10 -6.72 -4.04
C THR A 32 -7.25 -5.85 -4.55
N ASN A 33 -8.40 -5.95 -3.89
CA ASN A 33 -9.70 -5.37 -4.26
C ASN A 33 -10.23 -5.86 -5.62
N GLY A 34 -9.70 -6.95 -6.17
CA GLY A 34 -10.16 -7.51 -7.45
C GLY A 34 -11.68 -7.75 -7.53
N PRO A 35 -12.33 -8.30 -6.49
CA PRO A 35 -13.78 -8.50 -6.49
C PRO A 35 -14.59 -7.20 -6.46
N ASP A 36 -14.10 -6.19 -5.75
CA ASP A 36 -14.88 -5.00 -5.36
C ASP A 36 -14.58 -3.77 -6.22
N ALA A 37 -13.48 -3.75 -6.97
CA ALA A 37 -13.07 -2.58 -7.76
C ALA A 37 -13.94 -2.37 -9.01
N ASP A 38 -14.17 -1.12 -9.41
CA ASP A 38 -14.85 -0.78 -10.67
C ASP A 38 -13.89 -0.70 -11.87
N ALA A 39 -12.58 -0.63 -11.61
CA ALA A 39 -11.54 -0.60 -12.63
C ALA A 39 -10.26 -1.28 -12.12
N ALA A 40 -9.43 -1.74 -13.05
CA ALA A 40 -8.13 -2.32 -12.74
C ALA A 40 -7.02 -1.69 -13.59
N VAL A 41 -5.84 -1.53 -12.99
CA VAL A 41 -4.62 -1.21 -13.73
C VAL A 41 -3.85 -2.50 -13.96
N VAL A 42 -3.64 -2.87 -15.23
CA VAL A 42 -3.01 -4.12 -15.62
C VAL A 42 -1.74 -3.87 -16.40
N PHE A 43 -0.68 -4.56 -15.98
CA PHE A 43 0.61 -4.56 -16.67
C PHE A 43 0.71 -5.81 -17.53
N ALA A 44 0.84 -5.64 -18.84
CA ALA A 44 0.93 -6.74 -19.80
C ALA A 44 2.09 -6.53 -20.76
N THR A 45 2.69 -7.62 -21.21
CA THR A 45 3.80 -7.63 -22.15
C THR A 45 3.27 -7.40 -23.56
N THR A 46 3.57 -6.24 -24.13
CA THR A 46 3.28 -5.90 -25.53
C THR A 46 4.37 -6.38 -26.47
N ASP A 47 5.63 -6.42 -26.01
CA ASP A 47 6.76 -6.95 -26.77
C ASP A 47 7.65 -7.84 -25.89
N LYS A 48 7.64 -9.16 -26.17
CA LYS A 48 8.44 -10.13 -25.41
C LYS A 48 9.95 -9.97 -25.65
N SER A 49 10.37 -9.49 -26.82
CA SER A 49 11.80 -9.34 -27.15
C SER A 49 12.50 -8.30 -26.27
N MET A 50 11.72 -7.31 -25.80
CA MET A 50 12.19 -6.19 -25.01
C MET A 50 12.17 -6.46 -23.49
N LYS A 51 11.79 -7.66 -23.05
CA LYS A 51 11.68 -8.07 -21.63
C LYS A 51 10.90 -7.01 -20.82
N HIS A 52 11.44 -6.52 -19.71
CA HIS A 52 10.81 -5.50 -18.86
C HIS A 52 10.50 -4.19 -19.60
N ARG A 53 11.23 -3.85 -20.67
CA ARG A 53 10.97 -2.64 -21.48
C ARG A 53 9.82 -2.84 -22.47
N GLY A 54 9.36 -4.07 -22.66
CA GLY A 54 8.19 -4.39 -23.48
C GLY A 54 6.90 -4.52 -22.67
N ILE A 55 6.92 -4.16 -21.38
CA ILE A 55 5.73 -4.16 -20.53
C ILE A 55 5.03 -2.80 -20.65
N SER A 56 3.74 -2.84 -20.91
CA SER A 56 2.86 -1.66 -20.99
C SER A 56 1.81 -1.71 -19.89
N ALA A 57 1.25 -0.55 -19.52
CA ALA A 57 0.24 -0.41 -18.48
C ALA A 57 -1.09 0.01 -19.10
N PHE A 58 -2.17 -0.65 -18.69
CA PHE A 58 -3.52 -0.43 -19.21
C PHE A 58 -4.47 -0.16 -18.05
N VAL A 59 -5.42 0.76 -18.22
CA VAL A 59 -6.58 0.90 -17.33
C VAL A 59 -7.78 0.22 -17.98
N LEU A 60 -8.45 -0.68 -17.27
CA LEU A 60 -9.67 -1.31 -17.76
C LEU A 60 -10.83 -1.10 -16.79
N PRO A 61 -12.01 -0.70 -17.29
CA PRO A 61 -13.23 -0.75 -16.50
C PRO A 61 -13.63 -2.20 -16.23
N LYS A 62 -14.36 -2.43 -15.14
CA LYS A 62 -15.03 -3.69 -14.82
C LYS A 62 -16.53 -3.41 -14.65
N PRO A 63 -17.42 -4.21 -15.26
CA PRO A 63 -17.14 -5.37 -16.11
C PRO A 63 -16.63 -4.97 -17.51
N ILE A 64 -15.90 -5.89 -18.15
CA ILE A 64 -15.49 -5.82 -19.55
C ILE A 64 -15.53 -7.23 -20.13
N GLU A 65 -15.84 -7.36 -21.42
CA GLU A 65 -15.86 -8.65 -22.09
C GLU A 65 -14.46 -9.29 -22.10
N GLY A 66 -14.41 -10.61 -21.91
CA GLY A 66 -13.16 -11.34 -21.79
C GLY A 66 -12.46 -11.24 -20.42
N LEU A 67 -13.02 -10.51 -19.44
CA LEU A 67 -12.53 -10.50 -18.07
C LEU A 67 -13.40 -11.36 -17.16
N SER A 68 -12.80 -12.34 -16.49
CA SER A 68 -13.43 -13.10 -15.42
C SER A 68 -12.63 -13.01 -14.11
N LEU A 69 -13.34 -13.18 -13.00
CA LEU A 69 -12.76 -13.17 -11.66
C LEU A 69 -12.60 -14.60 -11.16
N GLY A 70 -11.41 -14.91 -10.63
CA GLY A 70 -11.18 -16.13 -9.87
C GLY A 70 -11.88 -16.10 -8.51
N LYS A 71 -11.82 -17.23 -7.79
CA LYS A 71 -12.35 -17.33 -6.43
C LYS A 71 -11.63 -16.34 -5.51
N LYS A 72 -12.35 -15.80 -4.51
CA LYS A 72 -11.74 -15.04 -3.41
C LYS A 72 -10.79 -15.93 -2.62
N GLU A 73 -9.56 -15.47 -2.45
CA GLU A 73 -8.50 -16.18 -1.72
C GLU A 73 -8.79 -16.25 -0.22
N ASP A 74 -8.59 -17.43 0.37
CA ASP A 74 -8.69 -17.65 1.81
C ASP A 74 -7.33 -17.39 2.47
N LYS A 75 -7.19 -16.20 3.06
CA LYS A 75 -5.90 -15.67 3.55
C LYS A 75 -5.75 -15.82 5.07
N LEU A 76 -4.51 -16.00 5.54
CA LEU A 76 -4.18 -15.97 6.97
C LEU A 76 -4.58 -14.64 7.66
N GLY A 77 -4.27 -13.51 7.01
CA GLY A 77 -4.52 -12.16 7.53
C GLY A 77 -5.08 -11.23 6.47
N ILE A 78 -5.42 -10.00 6.86
CA ILE A 78 -6.03 -8.98 5.98
C ILE A 78 -7.26 -9.56 5.24
N ARG A 79 -8.05 -10.38 5.94
CA ARG A 79 -9.21 -11.12 5.39
C ARG A 79 -10.34 -10.20 4.90
N ALA A 80 -10.42 -9.01 5.48
CA ALA A 80 -11.37 -7.97 5.09
C ALA A 80 -11.10 -7.43 3.68
N SER A 81 -9.85 -7.46 3.21
CA SER A 81 -9.55 -7.06 1.83
C SER A 81 -9.83 -8.22 0.87
N GLY A 82 -10.67 -7.98 -0.14
CA GLY A 82 -10.90 -8.92 -1.23
C GLY A 82 -9.62 -9.16 -2.02
N THR A 83 -9.26 -10.41 -2.25
CA THR A 83 -8.14 -10.77 -3.14
C THR A 83 -8.60 -11.90 -4.01
N CYS A 84 -8.43 -11.77 -5.32
CA CYS A 84 -8.77 -12.81 -6.27
C CYS A 84 -7.80 -12.77 -7.44
N ASN A 85 -7.92 -13.76 -8.32
CA ASN A 85 -7.27 -13.74 -9.61
C ASN A 85 -8.12 -12.95 -10.62
N LEU A 86 -7.48 -12.25 -11.55
CA LEU A 86 -8.10 -11.70 -12.74
C LEU A 86 -7.67 -12.55 -13.93
N ILE A 87 -8.63 -13.06 -14.69
CA ILE A 87 -8.41 -13.94 -15.85
C ILE A 87 -8.87 -13.18 -17.08
N PHE A 88 -7.98 -13.03 -18.05
CA PHE A 88 -8.22 -12.33 -19.31
C PHE A 88 -8.18 -13.35 -20.45
N GLU A 89 -9.29 -13.45 -21.17
CA GLU A 89 -9.49 -14.31 -22.33
C GLU A 89 -10.00 -13.43 -23.47
N ASP A 90 -9.11 -13.13 -24.41
CA ASP A 90 -9.36 -12.25 -25.56
C ASP A 90 -10.05 -10.92 -25.20
N CYS A 91 -9.63 -10.32 -24.08
CA CYS A 91 -10.19 -9.06 -23.60
C CYS A 91 -9.72 -7.88 -24.47
N GLU A 92 -10.64 -7.24 -25.18
CA GLU A 92 -10.35 -6.08 -26.02
C GLU A 92 -10.28 -4.77 -25.21
N ILE A 93 -9.18 -4.05 -25.37
CA ILE A 93 -8.93 -2.77 -24.70
C ILE A 93 -8.56 -1.70 -25.74
N PRO A 94 -9.28 -0.57 -25.81
CA PRO A 94 -8.94 0.53 -26.72
C PRO A 94 -7.54 1.08 -26.44
N LYS A 95 -6.83 1.55 -27.48
CA LYS A 95 -5.51 2.21 -27.31
C LYS A 95 -5.53 3.41 -26.36
N ALA A 96 -6.67 4.10 -26.27
CA ALA A 96 -6.86 5.25 -25.36
C ALA A 96 -6.69 4.89 -23.87
N ASN A 97 -6.83 3.60 -23.53
CA ASN A 97 -6.70 3.09 -22.16
C ASN A 97 -5.24 2.78 -21.78
N LEU A 98 -4.29 3.02 -22.68
CA LEU A 98 -2.87 2.90 -22.40
C LEU A 98 -2.41 4.03 -21.46
N ILE A 99 -1.79 3.67 -20.34
CA ILE A 99 -1.23 4.63 -19.40
C ILE A 99 0.22 4.91 -19.81
N GLY A 100 0.44 6.12 -20.33
CA GLY A 100 1.75 6.55 -20.82
C GLY A 100 2.07 5.98 -22.20
N ALA A 101 3.36 5.90 -22.55
CA ALA A 101 3.81 5.36 -23.83
C ALA A 101 3.97 3.82 -23.77
N PRO A 102 3.86 3.10 -24.90
CA PRO A 102 4.17 1.68 -24.96
C PRO A 102 5.56 1.38 -24.38
N GLY A 103 5.67 0.33 -23.56
CA GLY A 103 6.92 -0.07 -22.91
C GLY A 103 7.26 0.67 -21.61
N MET A 104 6.47 1.69 -21.22
CA MET A 104 6.66 2.41 -19.95
C MET A 104 6.06 1.70 -18.74
N GLY A 105 5.34 0.60 -18.94
CA GLY A 105 4.55 -0.08 -17.91
C GLY A 105 5.41 -0.55 -16.73
N PHE A 106 6.60 -1.11 -16.96
CA PHE A 106 7.48 -1.53 -15.87
C PHE A 106 7.96 -0.35 -15.02
N LYS A 107 8.29 0.78 -15.63
CA LYS A 107 8.68 2.00 -14.90
C LYS A 107 7.52 2.52 -14.06
N ILE A 108 6.32 2.55 -14.63
CA ILE A 108 5.10 2.95 -13.90
C ILE A 108 4.86 2.01 -12.72
N ALA A 109 4.97 0.69 -12.92
CA ALA A 109 4.82 -0.30 -11.86
C ALA A 109 5.83 -0.06 -10.72
N MET A 110 7.10 0.15 -11.03
CA MET A 110 8.14 0.43 -10.02
C MET A 110 7.87 1.74 -9.27
N MET A 111 7.44 2.80 -9.96
CA MET A 111 7.06 4.05 -9.33
C MET A 111 5.89 3.88 -8.34
N THR A 112 4.88 3.08 -8.71
CA THR A 112 3.75 2.76 -7.84
C THR A 112 4.19 1.93 -6.63
N LEU A 113 5.03 0.92 -6.83
CA LEU A 113 5.56 0.09 -5.74
C LEU A 113 6.45 0.90 -4.78
N ASP A 114 7.29 1.79 -5.28
CA ASP A 114 8.13 2.65 -4.44
C ASP A 114 7.31 3.57 -3.55
N ALA A 115 6.21 4.13 -4.07
CA ALA A 115 5.27 4.89 -3.26
C ALA A 115 4.51 4.00 -2.26
N GLY A 116 4.02 2.84 -2.72
CA GLY A 116 3.26 1.90 -1.91
C GLY A 116 4.06 1.33 -0.74
N ARG A 117 5.36 1.06 -0.91
CA ARG A 117 6.26 0.57 0.15
C ARG A 117 6.25 1.46 1.38
N ILE A 118 6.21 2.78 1.20
CA ILE A 118 6.13 3.74 2.31
C ILE A 118 4.78 3.58 3.02
N GLY A 119 3.68 3.49 2.27
CA GLY A 119 2.33 3.29 2.84
C GLY A 119 2.21 2.00 3.65
N ILE A 120 2.70 0.88 3.11
CA ILE A 120 2.68 -0.42 3.79
C ILE A 120 3.57 -0.41 5.05
N ALA A 121 4.73 0.24 4.99
CA ALA A 121 5.58 0.41 6.18
C ALA A 121 4.86 1.20 7.29
N GLY A 122 4.12 2.26 6.92
CA GLY A 122 3.29 3.01 7.87
C GLY A 122 2.17 2.16 8.48
N GLN A 123 1.50 1.34 7.68
CA GLN A 123 0.49 0.40 8.16
C GLN A 123 1.07 -0.62 9.16
N ALA A 124 2.21 -1.23 8.81
CA ALA A 124 2.88 -2.20 9.68
C ALA A 124 3.30 -1.58 11.02
N LEU A 125 3.81 -0.35 10.98
CA LEU A 125 4.17 0.39 12.19
C LEU A 125 2.95 0.68 13.07
N GLY A 126 1.83 1.10 12.50
CA GLY A 126 0.59 1.33 13.25
C GLY A 126 0.08 0.08 13.95
N ILE A 127 0.10 -1.07 13.25
CA ILE A 127 -0.28 -2.37 13.83
C ILE A 127 0.69 -2.77 14.96
N ALA A 128 2.00 -2.61 14.73
CA ALA A 128 3.01 -2.93 15.73
C ALA A 128 2.86 -2.07 17.00
N GLN A 129 2.58 -0.78 16.85
CA GLN A 129 2.34 0.11 17.98
C GLN A 129 1.08 -0.28 18.76
N ALA A 130 -0.04 -0.53 18.07
CA ALA A 130 -1.28 -0.95 18.72
C ALA A 130 -1.12 -2.28 19.49
N ALA A 131 -0.41 -3.25 18.89
CA ALA A 131 -0.11 -4.52 19.54
C ALA A 131 0.79 -4.32 20.78
N PHE A 132 1.77 -3.43 20.68
CA PHE A 132 2.67 -3.08 21.79
C PHE A 132 1.93 -2.42 22.95
N ASP A 133 1.06 -1.45 22.66
CA ASP A 133 0.24 -0.77 23.67
C ASP A 133 -0.69 -1.76 24.39
N CYS A 134 -1.32 -2.67 23.63
CA CYS A 134 -2.14 -3.75 24.19
C CYS A 134 -1.33 -4.71 25.08
N ALA A 135 -0.10 -5.04 24.67
CA ALA A 135 0.78 -5.91 25.44
C ALA A 135 1.22 -5.26 26.76
N ILE A 136 1.56 -3.96 26.75
CA ILE A 136 1.90 -3.20 27.96
C ILE A 136 0.70 -3.12 28.91
N ASP A 137 -0.49 -2.80 28.39
CA ASP A 137 -1.70 -2.69 29.19
C ASP A 137 -2.02 -4.03 29.89
N TYR A 138 -1.94 -5.14 29.16
CA TYR A 138 -2.14 -6.47 29.73
C TYR A 138 -1.05 -6.82 30.76
N ALA A 139 0.22 -6.56 30.46
CA ALA A 139 1.33 -6.86 31.35
C ALA A 139 1.26 -6.08 32.68
N SER A 140 0.71 -4.87 32.64
CA SER A 140 0.55 -4.01 33.81
C SER A 140 -0.59 -4.46 34.73
N LYS A 141 -1.63 -5.10 34.16
CA LYS A 141 -2.84 -5.53 34.89
C LYS A 141 -2.77 -6.98 35.35
N ARG A 142 -2.10 -7.85 34.60
CA ARG A 142 -2.05 -9.28 34.90
C ARG A 142 -1.14 -9.53 36.11
N MET A 143 -1.70 -10.15 37.15
CA MET A 143 -0.98 -10.60 38.34
C MET A 143 -0.52 -12.06 38.20
N ALA A 144 0.71 -12.34 38.62
CA ALA A 144 1.21 -13.70 38.88
C ALA A 144 2.38 -13.61 39.87
N PHE A 145 2.54 -14.63 40.73
CA PHE A 145 3.56 -14.63 41.78
C PHE A 145 3.51 -13.34 42.64
N ASP A 146 2.30 -12.96 43.05
CA ASP A 146 1.99 -11.79 43.90
C ASP A 146 2.42 -10.42 43.35
N ALA A 147 2.76 -10.33 42.07
CA ALA A 147 3.14 -9.09 41.42
C ALA A 147 2.54 -8.97 39.99
N PRO A 148 2.41 -7.74 39.45
CA PRO A 148 2.15 -7.56 38.04
C PRO A 148 3.26 -8.20 37.20
N ILE A 149 2.91 -8.90 36.11
CA ILE A 149 3.89 -9.59 35.27
C ILE A 149 4.88 -8.64 34.60
N ILE A 150 4.53 -7.35 34.44
CA ILE A 150 5.46 -6.32 33.96
C ILE A 150 6.68 -6.11 34.89
N LYS A 151 6.64 -6.59 36.14
CA LYS A 151 7.80 -6.54 37.05
C LYS A 151 8.80 -7.68 36.83
N MET A 152 8.43 -8.70 36.06
CA MET A 152 9.30 -9.84 35.78
C MET A 152 10.27 -9.51 34.65
N GLN A 153 11.57 -9.71 34.88
CA GLN A 153 12.61 -9.37 33.90
C GLN A 153 12.43 -10.07 32.56
N THR A 154 11.92 -11.31 32.56
CA THR A 154 11.60 -12.10 31.35
C THR A 154 10.55 -11.43 30.46
N ILE A 155 9.69 -10.59 31.04
CA ILE A 155 8.68 -9.81 30.31
C ILE A 155 9.21 -8.41 29.96
N GLN A 156 9.98 -7.79 30.86
CA GLN A 156 10.57 -6.47 30.64
C GLN A 156 11.52 -6.42 29.44
N THR A 157 12.39 -7.43 29.30
CA THR A 157 13.39 -7.44 28.22
C THR A 157 12.76 -7.42 26.82
N PRO A 158 11.78 -8.29 26.50
CA PRO A 158 11.03 -8.20 25.25
C PRO A 158 10.31 -6.85 25.08
N ILE A 159 9.63 -6.34 26.10
CA ILE A 159 8.89 -5.06 26.00
C ILE A 159 9.85 -3.91 25.69
N ALA A 160 10.98 -3.82 26.38
CA ALA A 160 11.99 -2.79 26.13
C ALA A 160 12.54 -2.88 24.70
N ALA A 161 12.86 -4.09 24.22
CA ALA A 161 13.34 -4.30 22.86
C ALA A 161 12.29 -3.88 21.81
N ARG A 162 11.02 -4.26 21.98
CA ARG A 162 9.94 -3.91 21.04
C ARG A 162 9.64 -2.42 21.04
N GLY A 163 9.66 -1.78 22.21
CA GLY A 163 9.50 -0.32 22.32
C GLY A 163 10.62 0.43 21.59
N GLN A 164 11.88 -0.03 21.74
CA GLN A 164 13.01 0.56 21.03
C GLN A 164 12.88 0.39 19.51
N SER A 165 12.53 -0.83 19.04
CA SER A 165 12.32 -1.09 17.61
C SER A 165 11.17 -0.26 17.03
N ALA A 166 10.03 -0.17 17.72
CA ALA A 166 8.89 0.62 17.25
C ALA A 166 9.27 2.10 17.09
N HIS A 167 10.04 2.63 18.04
CA HIS A 167 10.51 4.00 17.99
C HIS A 167 11.55 4.24 16.87
N SER A 168 12.51 3.33 16.67
CA SER A 168 13.48 3.44 15.58
C SER A 168 12.82 3.39 14.21
N GLU A 169 11.93 2.41 14.00
CA GLU A 169 11.21 2.25 12.73
C GLU A 169 10.28 3.43 12.44
N SER A 170 9.67 4.01 13.48
CA SER A 170 8.91 5.26 13.34
C SER A 170 9.75 6.39 12.75
N ARG A 171 10.98 6.60 13.25
CA ARG A 171 11.86 7.65 12.72
C ARG A 171 12.29 7.37 11.28
N HIS A 172 12.61 6.12 10.96
CA HIS A 172 12.99 5.72 9.60
C HIS A 172 11.85 5.94 8.62
N HIS A 173 10.63 5.51 8.98
CA HIS A 173 9.44 5.72 8.18
C HIS A 173 9.17 7.21 7.92
N TRP A 174 9.20 8.05 8.97
CA TRP A 174 9.03 9.50 8.82
C TRP A 174 10.09 10.15 7.93
N THR A 175 11.34 9.67 8.01
CA THR A 175 12.42 10.17 7.15
C THR A 175 12.19 9.80 5.69
N ALA A 176 11.83 8.55 5.41
CA ALA A 176 11.52 8.07 4.07
C ALA A 176 10.31 8.80 3.48
N TYR A 177 9.25 8.96 4.26
CA TYR A 177 8.07 9.74 3.88
C TYR A 177 8.43 11.18 3.51
N ARG A 178 9.14 11.90 4.39
CA ARG A 178 9.57 13.29 4.12
C ARG A 178 10.42 13.40 2.85
N ALA A 179 11.37 12.49 2.66
CA ALA A 179 12.22 12.48 1.46
C ALA A 179 11.38 12.31 0.18
N ARG A 180 10.36 11.44 0.21
CA ARG A 180 9.44 11.25 -0.92
C ARG A 180 8.61 12.50 -1.20
N VAL A 181 8.04 13.11 -0.16
CA VAL A 181 7.21 14.31 -0.33
C VAL A 181 8.06 15.46 -0.90
N CYS A 182 9.27 15.70 -0.40
CA CYS A 182 10.19 16.68 -1.00
C CYS A 182 10.51 16.40 -2.48
N LYS A 183 10.69 15.13 -2.88
CA LYS A 183 10.89 14.74 -4.29
C LYS A 183 9.66 14.99 -5.18
N SER A 184 8.45 14.98 -4.62
CA SER A 184 7.22 15.23 -5.36
C SER A 184 6.92 16.72 -5.61
N GLY A 185 7.80 17.63 -5.16
CA GLY A 185 7.59 19.08 -5.30
C GLY A 185 6.54 19.65 -4.34
N VAL A 186 5.76 18.79 -3.68
CA VAL A 186 4.90 19.15 -2.55
C VAL A 186 5.82 19.40 -1.35
N ASN A 187 5.83 20.60 -0.80
CA ASN A 187 6.55 20.88 0.45
C ASN A 187 5.52 20.88 1.59
N PRO A 188 5.46 19.83 2.44
CA PRO A 188 4.51 19.78 3.54
C PRO A 188 4.87 20.81 4.63
N CYS A 189 6.10 21.35 4.58
CA CYS A 189 6.58 22.41 5.46
C CYS A 189 6.43 23.82 4.86
N ARG A 190 5.91 24.00 3.63
CA ARG A 190 5.50 25.33 3.15
C ARG A 190 4.24 25.74 3.91
N GLY A 191 4.44 26.37 5.07
CA GLY A 191 3.36 26.87 5.93
C GLY A 191 3.50 26.51 7.41
N GLN A 192 4.40 25.59 7.78
CA GLN A 192 4.65 25.27 9.19
C GLN A 192 6.11 25.52 9.54
N ASN A 193 6.37 26.68 10.15
CA ASN A 193 7.57 26.96 10.93
C ASN A 193 7.59 26.04 12.17
N LEU A 194 7.86 24.75 11.97
CA LEU A 194 8.17 23.82 13.06
C LEU A 194 9.63 24.05 13.48
N ARG A 195 9.91 25.24 14.04
CA ARG A 195 11.00 25.32 15.03
C ARG A 195 10.46 24.62 16.28
N PRO A 196 11.23 23.74 16.92
CA PRO A 196 10.84 23.25 18.24
C PRO A 196 10.65 24.47 19.15
N SER A 197 9.42 24.69 19.64
CA SER A 197 9.15 25.77 20.57
C SER A 197 10.03 25.55 21.80
N LYS A 198 10.83 26.56 22.16
CA LYS A 198 11.67 26.55 23.38
C LYS A 198 10.86 26.54 24.69
N THR A 199 9.53 26.55 24.60
CA THR A 199 8.63 26.48 25.74
C THR A 199 8.25 25.03 26.02
N PRO A 200 8.47 24.52 27.24
CA PRO A 200 8.01 23.19 27.61
C PRO A 200 6.48 23.12 27.50
N PRO A 201 5.91 21.99 27.07
CA PRO A 201 4.47 21.83 26.97
C PRO A 201 3.84 21.97 28.38
N PRO A 202 2.69 22.67 28.50
CA PRO A 202 2.00 22.77 29.77
C PRO A 202 1.55 21.37 30.22
N LYS A 203 1.79 21.07 31.50
CA LYS A 203 1.35 19.82 32.14
C LYS A 203 -0.19 19.77 32.06
N GLY A 204 -0.73 18.84 31.26
CA GLY A 204 -2.18 18.58 31.22
C GLY A 204 -2.82 18.44 29.83
N ALA A 205 -2.09 18.60 28.72
CA ALA A 205 -2.65 18.37 27.38
C ALA A 205 -2.75 16.87 27.05
N GLY A 206 -3.68 16.18 27.71
CA GLY A 206 -4.16 14.89 27.27
C GLY A 206 -5.12 15.06 26.10
N ARG A 207 -4.92 14.22 25.07
CA ARG A 207 -5.90 13.86 24.03
C ARG A 207 -6.28 15.00 23.06
N LEU A 208 -6.72 14.58 21.86
CA LEU A 208 -7.31 15.37 20.75
C LEU A 208 -6.30 15.74 19.62
N MET A 209 -6.54 15.51 18.32
CA MET A 209 -7.71 15.03 17.58
C MET A 209 -7.26 14.54 16.20
N PHE A 210 -7.88 13.46 15.72
CA PHE A 210 -8.02 13.18 14.29
C PHE A 210 -8.66 14.41 13.63
N GLY A 211 -8.00 14.96 12.60
CA GLY A 211 -8.51 16.11 11.85
C GLY A 211 -9.82 15.76 11.14
N ASN A 212 -10.89 16.48 11.49
CA ASN A 212 -12.12 16.53 10.72
C ASN A 212 -11.85 17.16 9.35
N TYR A 213 -12.02 16.38 8.28
CA TYR A 213 -12.26 16.91 6.94
C TYR A 213 -13.69 17.46 6.90
N ARG A 214 -13.85 18.79 6.97
CA ARG A 214 -15.09 19.47 6.55
C ARG A 214 -14.87 19.98 5.13
N ASN A 215 -15.62 19.44 4.19
CA ASN A 215 -15.76 19.98 2.83
C ASN A 215 -16.35 21.39 2.92
N GLY A 216 -15.68 22.34 2.27
CA GLY A 216 -16.27 23.62 1.92
C GLY A 216 -17.04 23.47 0.62
N SER A 217 -18.34 23.73 0.68
CA SER A 217 -19.14 24.18 -0.46
C SER A 217 -19.99 25.34 0.05
N SER A 218 -19.48 26.54 -0.18
CA SER A 218 -20.24 27.77 -0.24
C SER A 218 -21.10 27.73 -1.50
N GLU A 219 -22.42 27.81 -1.34
CA GLU A 219 -23.30 28.49 -2.29
C GLU A 219 -24.60 28.84 -1.55
N GLU A 220 -24.81 30.14 -1.44
CA GLU A 220 -26.02 30.81 -0.98
C GLU A 220 -26.57 31.52 -2.23
N GLN A 221 -27.90 31.44 -2.40
CA GLN A 221 -28.77 32.01 -3.45
C GLN A 221 -29.22 31.05 -4.56
#